data_AF-A0A5C7L9Y4-F1
#
_entry.id   AF-A0A5C7L9Y4-F1
#
_cell.length_a   1.000
_cell.length_b   1.000
_cell.length_c   1.000
_cell.angle_alpha   90.00
_cell.angle_beta   90.00
_cell.angle_gamma   90.00
#
_symmetry.space_group_name_H-M   'P 1'
#
loop_
_entity.id
_entity.type
_entity.pdbx_description
1 polymer ?
#
loop_
_entity_poly.entity_id
_entity_poly.type
_entity_poly.pdbx_seq_one_letter_code
_entity_poly.pdbx_strand_id
1 'polypeptide(L)'
;MSTSFALLFMRAIALDERPPLRFLQNRDWSGLWQIREHLILRAANAALHRGRSYRDFRVGAAAYVTCRKPDLMRSLGRTPQHIYTGANWKLGPDERNTCAEQEIVAQIRQNQHFFPARRILALTVYGSPQDEPDAESGIRTPTLHPCRHCRRLLREIPEMRPDTVIITASPDGPMELMSFAELLRIHGMA
;
A
#
# COMPACT_ATOMS: atom_id res chain seq x y z
N MET A 1 18.13 -9.08 -16.24
CA MET A 1 18.92 -9.53 -15.08
C MET A 1 17.94 -10.00 -14.01
N SER A 2 17.90 -11.31 -13.75
CA SER A 2 16.97 -11.93 -12.79
C SER A 2 17.59 -11.85 -11.40
N THR A 3 17.15 -10.90 -10.58
CA THR A 3 17.42 -10.95 -9.14
C THR A 3 16.66 -12.14 -8.58
N SER A 4 17.41 -13.20 -8.27
CA SER A 4 16.90 -14.47 -7.77
C SER A 4 16.01 -14.24 -6.55
N PHE A 5 14.80 -14.81 -6.57
CA PHE A 5 13.83 -14.82 -5.47
C PHE A 5 14.48 -15.24 -4.13
N ALA A 6 15.53 -16.08 -4.20
CA ALA A 6 16.32 -16.50 -3.06
C ALA A 6 17.10 -15.36 -2.39
N LEU A 7 17.56 -14.35 -3.13
CA LEU A 7 18.36 -13.25 -2.59
C LEU A 7 17.50 -12.24 -1.81
N LEU A 8 16.26 -12.01 -2.26
CA LEU A 8 15.24 -11.25 -1.52
C LEU A 8 14.81 -11.99 -0.26
N PHE A 9 14.58 -13.30 -0.35
CA PHE A 9 14.20 -14.12 0.80
C PHE A 9 15.32 -14.19 1.85
N MET A 10 16.58 -14.29 1.44
CA MET A 10 17.73 -14.31 2.35
C MET A 10 17.99 -12.94 3.00
N ARG A 11 17.75 -11.82 2.31
CA ARG A 11 17.81 -10.48 2.93
C ARG A 11 16.73 -10.27 4.00
N ALA A 12 15.53 -10.79 3.77
CA ALA A 12 14.42 -10.70 4.74
C ALA A 12 14.67 -11.51 6.02
N ILE A 13 15.51 -12.56 5.97
CA ILE A 13 15.89 -13.38 7.14
C ILE A 13 17.10 -12.76 7.88
N ALA A 14 17.99 -12.04 7.18
CA ALA A 14 19.25 -11.54 7.73
C ALA A 14 19.12 -10.27 8.60
N LEU A 15 17.97 -9.58 8.55
CA LEU A 15 17.68 -8.47 9.43
C LEU A 15 16.76 -8.98 10.56
N ASP A 16 17.34 -9.16 11.75
CA ASP A 16 16.62 -9.41 13.01
C ASP A 16 15.81 -8.16 13.43
N GLU A 17 15.00 -7.67 12.50
CA GLU A 17 14.10 -6.54 12.68
C GLU A 17 12.91 -7.04 13.49
N ARG A 18 13.02 -6.86 14.80
CA ARG A 18 11.86 -6.90 15.66
C ARG A 18 10.93 -5.76 15.28
N PRO A 19 9.61 -5.98 15.21
CA PRO A 19 8.67 -4.90 14.95
C PRO A 19 8.88 -3.82 16.03
N PRO A 20 8.89 -2.51 15.67
CA PRO A 20 9.12 -1.45 16.65
C PRO A 20 8.14 -1.60 17.82
N LEU A 21 8.52 -1.31 19.07
CA LEU A 21 7.71 -1.65 20.27
C LEU A 21 6.24 -1.17 20.21
N ARG A 22 5.97 -0.06 19.50
CA ARG A 22 4.61 0.46 19.21
C ARG A 22 3.72 -0.53 18.42
N PHE A 23 4.30 -1.46 17.67
CA PHE A 23 3.62 -2.48 16.87
C PHE A 23 3.22 -3.73 17.65
N LEU A 24 3.85 -3.99 18.79
CA LEU A 24 3.55 -5.17 19.61
C LEU A 24 2.30 -4.97 20.48
N GLN A 25 1.89 -3.72 20.71
CA GLN A 25 0.72 -3.39 21.53
C GLN A 25 -0.61 -3.62 20.81
N ASN A 26 -0.61 -3.74 19.48
CA ASN A 26 -1.81 -3.98 18.67
C ASN A 26 -1.74 -5.37 17.99
N ARG A 27 -2.68 -6.24 18.34
CA ARG A 27 -2.75 -7.62 17.81
C ARG A 27 -2.91 -7.67 16.28
N ASP A 28 -3.48 -6.63 15.67
CA ASP A 28 -3.59 -6.51 14.21
C ASP A 28 -2.21 -6.26 13.57
N TRP A 29 -1.32 -5.55 14.28
CA TRP A 29 -0.03 -5.10 13.75
C TRP A 29 1.02 -6.22 13.75
N SER A 30 0.96 -7.17 14.69
CA SER A 30 1.82 -8.36 14.68
C SER A 30 1.48 -9.31 13.53
N GLY A 31 0.19 -9.46 13.19
CA GLY A 31 -0.25 -10.20 12.01
C GLY A 31 0.18 -9.51 10.70
N LEU A 32 0.08 -8.18 10.65
CA LEU A 32 0.57 -7.39 9.51
C LEU A 32 2.07 -7.56 9.28
N TRP A 33 2.87 -7.64 10.34
CA TRP A 33 4.32 -7.85 10.24
C TRP A 33 4.68 -9.14 9.48
N GLN A 34 3.90 -10.21 9.68
CA GLN A 34 4.10 -11.51 9.03
C GLN A 34 3.75 -11.48 7.54
N ILE A 35 2.85 -10.59 7.12
CA ILE A 35 2.39 -10.50 5.72
C ILE A 35 3.01 -9.32 4.96
N ARG A 36 3.84 -8.49 5.60
CA ARG A 36 4.42 -7.28 4.98
C ARG A 36 5.15 -7.60 3.67
N GLU A 37 5.99 -8.64 3.67
CA GLU A 37 6.79 -9.04 2.51
C GLU A 37 5.86 -9.49 1.38
N HIS A 38 4.79 -10.21 1.73
CA HIS A 38 3.78 -10.58 0.76
C HIS A 38 3.10 -9.35 0.14
N LEU A 39 2.74 -8.34 0.93
CA LEU A 39 2.14 -7.11 0.41
C LEU A 39 3.09 -6.32 -0.49
N ILE A 40 4.37 -6.22 -0.11
CA ILE A 40 5.41 -5.58 -0.93
C ILE A 40 5.57 -6.32 -2.26
N LEU A 41 5.66 -7.66 -2.23
CA LEU A 41 5.75 -8.47 -3.45
C LEU A 41 4.51 -8.31 -4.34
N ARG A 42 3.30 -8.21 -3.75
CA ARG A 42 2.06 -7.99 -4.51
C ARG A 42 2.03 -6.60 -5.15
N ALA A 43 2.48 -5.56 -4.44
CA ALA A 43 2.61 -4.21 -4.98
C ALA A 43 3.68 -4.14 -6.08
N ALA A 44 4.85 -4.76 -5.87
CA ALA A 44 5.93 -4.82 -6.87
C ALA A 44 5.49 -5.54 -8.15
N ASN A 45 4.81 -6.68 -8.03
CA ASN A 45 4.25 -7.38 -9.19
C ASN A 45 3.21 -6.53 -9.94
N ALA A 46 2.37 -5.77 -9.21
CA ALA A 46 1.43 -4.86 -9.85
C ALA A 46 2.16 -3.76 -10.64
N ALA A 47 3.19 -3.15 -10.06
CA ALA A 47 4.03 -2.16 -10.74
C ALA A 47 4.66 -2.73 -12.02
N LEU A 48 5.25 -3.92 -11.92
CA LEU A 48 5.98 -4.56 -13.00
C LEU A 48 5.07 -4.93 -14.18
N HIS A 49 3.95 -5.59 -13.91
CA HIS A 49 3.11 -6.19 -14.95
C HIS A 49 2.03 -5.23 -15.47
N ARG A 50 1.46 -4.40 -14.59
CA ARG A 50 0.29 -3.57 -14.91
C ARG A 50 0.61 -2.08 -14.96
N GLY A 51 1.71 -1.63 -14.33
CA GLY A 51 2.14 -0.24 -14.38
C GLY A 51 2.44 0.21 -15.81
N ARG A 52 1.88 1.36 -16.21
CA ARG A 52 2.09 1.98 -17.54
C ARG A 52 2.33 3.47 -17.38
N SER A 53 3.45 3.96 -17.91
CA SER A 53 3.86 5.35 -17.79
C SER A 53 4.70 5.75 -19.00
N TYR A 54 4.39 6.87 -19.64
CA TYR A 54 5.17 7.40 -20.77
C TYR A 54 6.64 7.71 -20.42
N ARG A 55 6.93 7.92 -19.12
CA ARG A 55 8.26 8.19 -18.58
C ARG A 55 8.89 6.97 -17.88
N ASP A 56 8.35 5.78 -18.11
CA ASP A 56 8.70 4.51 -17.46
C ASP A 56 8.69 4.52 -15.92
N PHE A 57 8.03 5.51 -15.31
CA PHE A 57 7.82 5.58 -13.87
C PHE A 57 6.65 4.68 -13.46
N ARG A 58 6.97 3.45 -13.00
CA ARG A 58 5.97 2.44 -12.61
C ARG A 58 5.80 2.39 -11.10
N VAL A 59 4.55 2.36 -10.68
CA VAL A 59 4.12 2.33 -9.29
C VAL A 59 3.05 1.27 -9.15
N GLY A 60 3.16 0.47 -8.10
CA GLY A 60 2.17 -0.52 -7.72
C GLY A 60 1.76 -0.34 -6.27
N ALA A 61 0.57 -0.83 -5.95
CA ALA A 61 0.07 -0.79 -4.60
C ALA A 61 -0.64 -2.11 -4.25
N ALA A 62 -0.69 -2.43 -2.96
CA ALA A 62 -1.45 -3.54 -2.42
C ALA A 62 -2.16 -3.12 -1.13
N ALA A 63 -3.45 -3.40 -0.99
CA ALA A 63 -4.21 -3.10 0.22
C ALA A 63 -4.73 -4.40 0.84
N TYR A 64 -4.42 -4.59 2.12
CA TYR A 64 -4.95 -5.68 2.92
C TYR A 64 -6.21 -5.24 3.64
N VAL A 65 -7.34 -5.85 3.27
CA VAL A 65 -8.67 -5.39 3.65
C VAL A 65 -9.41 -6.49 4.42
N THR A 66 -10.08 -6.10 5.49
CA THR A 66 -11.08 -6.94 6.15
C THR A 66 -12.44 -6.69 5.55
N CYS A 67 -13.16 -7.76 5.21
CA CYS A 67 -14.50 -7.67 4.62
C CYS A 67 -15.55 -8.15 5.63
N ARG A 68 -16.76 -7.60 5.56
CA ARG A 68 -17.90 -8.15 6.29
C ARG A 68 -18.21 -9.53 5.72
N LYS A 69 -18.46 -10.49 6.61
CA LYS A 69 -18.94 -11.81 6.21
C LYS A 69 -20.32 -11.66 5.59
N PRO A 70 -20.58 -12.27 4.42
CA PRO A 70 -21.94 -12.55 3.99
C PRO A 70 -22.66 -13.34 5.10
N ASP A 71 -23.96 -13.10 5.27
CA ASP A 71 -24.73 -13.73 6.35
C ASP A 71 -24.63 -15.26 6.32
N LEU A 72 -24.57 -15.84 5.11
CA LEU A 72 -24.37 -17.28 4.87
C LEU A 72 -23.05 -17.83 5.43
N MET A 73 -22.03 -16.99 5.61
CA MET A 73 -20.68 -17.39 6.08
C MET A 73 -20.39 -16.96 7.52
N ARG A 74 -21.37 -16.41 8.26
CA ARG A 74 -21.17 -15.92 9.63
C ARG A 74 -20.61 -16.99 10.57
N SER A 75 -21.06 -18.25 10.43
CA SER A 75 -20.64 -19.38 11.26
C SER A 75 -19.19 -19.84 11.03
N LEU A 76 -18.56 -19.48 9.91
CA LEU A 76 -17.22 -19.97 9.52
C LEU A 76 -16.04 -19.28 10.26
N GLY A 77 -16.22 -18.86 11.51
CA GLY A 77 -15.13 -18.31 12.33
C GLY A 77 -14.54 -16.98 11.84
N ARG A 78 -13.34 -16.99 11.22
CA ARG A 78 -12.55 -15.78 10.92
C ARG A 78 -13.15 -14.88 9.83
N THR A 79 -13.06 -13.56 10.03
CA THR A 79 -13.46 -12.53 9.06
C THR A 79 -12.68 -12.70 7.74
N PRO A 80 -13.33 -12.72 6.57
CA PRO A 80 -12.63 -12.83 5.29
C PRO A 80 -11.71 -11.63 5.09
N GLN A 81 -10.53 -11.91 4.58
CA GLN A 81 -9.50 -10.93 4.27
C GLN A 81 -9.22 -10.99 2.79
N HIS A 82 -9.03 -9.84 2.16
CA HIS A 82 -8.75 -9.74 0.74
C HIS A 82 -7.56 -8.81 0.49
N ILE A 83 -6.80 -9.10 -0.57
CA ILE A 83 -5.72 -8.23 -1.02
C ILE A 83 -6.11 -7.65 -2.37
N TYR A 84 -6.43 -6.36 -2.39
CA TYR A 84 -6.58 -5.60 -3.62
C TYR A 84 -5.20 -5.13 -4.08
N THR A 85 -4.98 -5.07 -5.39
CA THR A 85 -3.72 -4.57 -5.94
C THR A 85 -4.00 -3.57 -7.04
N GLY A 86 -3.25 -2.48 -7.10
CA GLY A 86 -3.38 -1.47 -8.15
C GLY A 86 -2.03 -1.14 -8.78
N ALA A 87 -2.05 -0.54 -9.95
CA ALA A 87 -0.89 -0.04 -10.66
C ALA A 87 -1.20 1.33 -11.28
N ASN A 88 -0.18 2.17 -11.47
CA ASN A 88 -0.39 3.46 -12.10
C ASN A 88 -0.55 3.37 -13.62
N TRP A 89 -1.29 4.31 -14.19
CA TRP A 89 -1.51 4.44 -15.63
C TRP A 89 -1.43 5.92 -16.06
N LYS A 90 -0.47 6.25 -16.93
CA LYS A 90 -0.37 7.52 -17.69
C LYS A 90 0.29 7.28 -19.07
N LEU A 91 -0.46 7.24 -20.19
CA LEU A 91 0.13 6.89 -21.51
C LEU A 91 0.73 8.09 -22.24
N GLY A 92 0.21 9.30 -21.98
CA GLY A 92 0.70 10.53 -22.61
C GLY A 92 1.08 11.61 -21.59
N PRO A 93 1.85 12.63 -22.01
CA PRO A 93 2.22 13.76 -21.14
C PRO A 93 0.98 14.53 -20.65
N ASP A 94 0.00 14.73 -21.54
CA ASP A 94 -1.24 15.47 -21.29
C ASP A 94 -2.40 14.58 -20.81
N GLU A 95 -2.18 13.27 -20.74
CA GLU A 95 -3.21 12.35 -20.25
C GLU A 95 -3.34 12.40 -18.73
N ARG A 96 -4.57 12.16 -18.27
CA ARG A 96 -4.88 12.08 -16.85
C ARG A 96 -4.16 10.89 -16.21
N ASN A 97 -3.40 11.15 -15.16
CA ASN A 97 -2.73 10.13 -14.37
C ASN A 97 -3.74 9.39 -13.48
N THR A 98 -3.75 8.06 -13.54
CA THR A 98 -4.40 7.21 -12.55
C THR A 98 -3.32 6.61 -11.66
N CYS A 99 -3.35 6.91 -10.36
CA CYS A 99 -2.40 6.34 -9.41
C CYS A 99 -2.83 4.93 -8.95
N ALA A 100 -1.87 4.11 -8.52
CA ALA A 100 -2.12 2.74 -8.08
C ALA A 100 -3.14 2.65 -6.92
N GLU A 101 -3.13 3.62 -6.02
CA GLU A 101 -4.04 3.70 -4.87
C GLU A 101 -5.47 4.04 -5.32
N GLN A 102 -5.64 4.83 -6.37
CA GLN A 102 -6.96 5.14 -6.93
C GLN A 102 -7.61 3.87 -7.50
N GLU A 103 -6.83 3.03 -8.16
CA GLU A 103 -7.31 1.75 -8.69
C GLU A 103 -7.77 0.82 -7.55
N ILE A 104 -7.03 0.76 -6.44
CA ILE A 104 -7.45 0.01 -5.24
C ILE A 104 -8.79 0.53 -4.71
N VAL A 105 -8.94 1.85 -4.56
CA VAL A 105 -10.20 2.45 -4.10
C VAL A 105 -11.35 2.12 -5.05
N ALA A 106 -11.11 2.16 -6.36
CA ALA A 106 -12.11 1.78 -7.36
C ALA A 106 -12.51 0.31 -7.24
N GLN A 107 -11.54 -0.61 -7.08
CA GLN A 107 -11.81 -2.04 -6.90
C GLN A 107 -12.59 -2.30 -5.61
N ILE A 108 -12.24 -1.66 -4.50
CA ILE A 108 -12.97 -1.77 -3.23
C ILE A 108 -14.43 -1.38 -3.45
N ARG A 109 -14.68 -0.22 -4.06
CA ARG A 109 -16.04 0.27 -4.35
C ARG A 109 -16.82 -0.68 -5.26
N GLN A 110 -16.21 -1.18 -6.33
CA GLN A 110 -16.84 -2.12 -7.27
C GLN A 110 -17.23 -3.45 -6.60
N ASN A 111 -16.47 -3.90 -5.60
CA ASN A 111 -16.70 -5.17 -4.92
C ASN A 111 -17.55 -5.06 -3.65
N GLN A 112 -18.05 -3.86 -3.30
CA GLN A 112 -18.81 -3.63 -2.06
C GLN A 112 -20.09 -4.48 -1.97
N HIS A 113 -20.68 -4.89 -3.10
CA HIS A 113 -21.90 -5.70 -3.11
C HIS A 113 -21.67 -7.16 -2.72
N PHE A 114 -20.48 -7.71 -2.99
CA PHE A 114 -20.17 -9.12 -2.73
C PHE A 114 -19.39 -9.29 -1.44
N PHE A 115 -18.40 -8.42 -1.21
CA PHE A 115 -17.53 -8.45 -0.05
C PHE A 115 -17.39 -7.04 0.51
N PRO A 116 -18.39 -6.55 1.28
CA PRO A 116 -18.38 -5.19 1.79
C PRO A 116 -17.12 -4.95 2.61
N ALA A 117 -16.24 -4.09 2.12
CA ALA A 117 -15.01 -3.74 2.82
C ALA A 117 -15.37 -3.06 4.16
N ARG A 118 -14.74 -3.52 5.23
CA ARG A 118 -14.94 -2.98 6.58
C ARG A 118 -13.83 -2.02 6.96
N ARG A 119 -12.58 -2.40 6.64
CA ARG A 119 -11.38 -1.68 7.05
C ARG A 119 -10.18 -2.10 6.21
N ILE A 120 -9.40 -1.12 5.78
CA ILE A 120 -8.05 -1.30 5.23
C ILE A 120 -7.09 -1.39 6.43
N LEU A 121 -6.50 -2.56 6.64
CA LEU A 121 -5.54 -2.79 7.72
C LEU A 121 -4.15 -2.28 7.33
N ALA A 122 -3.75 -2.51 6.08
CA ALA A 122 -2.51 -1.99 5.53
C ALA A 122 -2.68 -1.57 4.07
N LEU A 123 -1.95 -0.53 3.67
CA LEU A 123 -1.75 -0.09 2.30
C LEU A 123 -0.25 -0.05 2.02
N THR A 124 0.19 -0.84 1.06
CA THR A 124 1.56 -0.87 0.57
C THR A 124 1.67 -0.13 -0.75
N VAL A 125 2.65 0.77 -0.88
CA VAL A 125 3.02 1.43 -2.13
C VAL A 125 4.45 1.04 -2.49
N TYR A 126 4.65 0.62 -3.73
CA TYR A 126 5.93 0.21 -4.26
C TYR A 126 6.25 0.99 -5.53
N GLY A 127 7.41 1.63 -5.55
CA GLY A 127 7.90 2.38 -6.70
C GLY A 127 9.17 3.14 -6.36
N SER A 128 9.92 3.55 -7.37
CA SER A 128 11.09 4.39 -7.18
C SER A 128 10.66 5.73 -6.54
N PRO A 129 11.48 6.27 -5.61
CA PRO A 129 11.24 7.62 -5.10
C PRO A 129 11.29 8.64 -6.24
N GLN A 130 10.68 9.80 -6.03
CA GLN A 130 10.77 10.90 -6.99
C GLN A 130 12.05 11.69 -6.74
N ASP A 131 12.73 12.11 -7.82
CA ASP A 131 13.91 12.98 -7.74
C ASP A 131 13.52 14.37 -7.20
N GLU A 132 12.31 14.81 -7.56
CA GLU A 132 11.72 16.05 -7.08
C GLU A 132 11.00 15.83 -5.74
N PRO A 133 11.06 16.80 -4.82
CA PRO A 133 10.25 16.77 -3.61
C PRO A 133 8.76 16.67 -3.92
N ASP A 134 7.97 16.14 -2.98
CA ASP A 134 6.50 16.15 -3.11
C ASP A 134 6.02 17.57 -3.39
N ALA A 135 5.34 17.77 -4.52
CA ALA A 135 4.99 19.10 -5.02
C ALA A 135 4.10 19.92 -4.06
N GLU A 136 3.43 19.29 -3.09
CA GLU A 136 2.63 19.98 -2.08
C GLU A 136 3.41 20.22 -0.79
N SER A 137 4.04 19.19 -0.23
CA SER A 137 4.71 19.32 1.07
C SER A 137 6.15 19.82 0.96
N GLY A 138 6.77 19.76 -0.22
CA GLY A 138 8.19 20.09 -0.42
C GLY A 138 9.15 19.07 0.22
N ILE A 139 8.65 17.91 0.63
CA ILE A 139 9.42 16.92 1.38
C ILE A 139 9.98 15.86 0.44
N ARG A 140 11.26 15.52 0.63
CA ARG A 140 11.88 14.34 0.02
C ARG A 140 11.83 13.19 1.01
N THR A 141 11.40 12.04 0.51
CA THR A 141 11.29 10.80 1.28
C THR A 141 12.13 9.71 0.60
N PRO A 142 12.75 8.80 1.36
CA PRO A 142 13.57 7.73 0.78
C PRO A 142 12.73 6.70 0.01
N THR A 143 11.41 6.66 0.25
CA THR A 143 10.46 5.85 -0.51
C THR A 143 9.36 6.70 -1.13
N LEU A 144 8.59 6.11 -2.06
CA LEU A 144 7.48 6.79 -2.70
C LEU A 144 6.23 6.80 -1.79
N HIS A 145 5.89 7.97 -1.25
CA HIS A 145 4.65 8.17 -0.52
C HIS A 145 3.45 8.39 -1.47
N PRO A 146 2.21 8.04 -1.05
CA PRO A 146 1.02 8.40 -1.80
C PRO A 146 0.96 9.90 -2.09
N CYS A 147 0.67 10.29 -3.32
CA CYS A 147 0.63 11.71 -3.70
C CYS A 147 -0.53 12.47 -3.03
N ARG A 148 -0.52 13.80 -3.09
CA ARG A 148 -1.61 14.68 -2.60
C ARG A 148 -3.01 14.16 -2.89
N HIS A 149 -3.27 13.84 -4.15
CA HIS A 149 -4.59 13.42 -4.59
C HIS A 149 -4.99 12.09 -3.94
N CYS A 150 -4.06 11.12 -3.90
CA CYS A 150 -4.29 9.84 -3.22
C CYS A 150 -4.48 10.02 -1.71
N ARG A 151 -3.69 10.87 -1.04
CA ARG A 151 -3.86 11.17 0.40
C ARG A 151 -5.25 11.72 0.70
N ARG A 152 -5.76 12.65 -0.13
CA ARG A 152 -7.13 13.18 -0.01
C ARG A 152 -8.18 12.10 -0.24
N LEU A 153 -8.08 11.38 -1.35
CA LEU A 153 -9.01 10.30 -1.70
C LEU A 153 -9.08 9.23 -0.60
N LEU A 154 -7.91 8.80 -0.11
CA LEU A 154 -7.82 7.80 0.96
C LEU A 154 -8.44 8.32 2.26
N ARG A 155 -8.29 9.61 2.58
CA ARG A 155 -8.92 10.22 3.77
C ARG A 155 -10.45 10.27 3.68
N GLU A 156 -11.00 10.32 2.47
CA GLU A 156 -12.44 10.42 2.23
C GLU A 156 -13.19 9.07 2.30
N ILE A 157 -12.48 7.93 2.20
CA ILE A 157 -13.13 6.62 2.27
C ILE A 157 -13.22 6.10 3.71
N PRO A 158 -14.38 5.57 4.13
CA PRO A 158 -14.60 5.15 5.53
C PRO A 158 -13.77 3.93 5.94
N GLU A 159 -13.31 3.12 4.99
CA GLU A 159 -12.49 1.94 5.25
C GLU A 159 -11.04 2.29 5.60
N MET A 160 -10.55 3.47 5.19
CA MET A 160 -9.23 3.97 5.54
C MET A 160 -9.29 4.68 6.90
N ARG A 161 -8.49 4.23 7.86
CA ARG A 161 -8.50 4.78 9.22
C ARG A 161 -7.17 5.46 9.52
N PRO A 162 -7.14 6.40 10.49
CA PRO A 162 -5.90 7.03 10.94
C PRO A 162 -4.82 6.02 11.36
N ASP A 163 -5.23 4.85 11.88
CA ASP A 163 -4.36 3.77 12.33
C ASP A 163 -4.12 2.67 11.27
N THR A 164 -4.55 2.87 10.02
CA THR A 164 -4.17 2.00 8.90
C THR A 164 -2.66 2.06 8.71
N VAL A 165 -2.01 0.90 8.57
CA VAL A 165 -0.57 0.83 8.33
C VAL A 165 -0.25 1.19 6.89
N ILE A 166 0.66 2.12 6.69
CA ILE A 166 1.26 2.48 5.42
C ILE A 166 2.63 1.84 5.35
N ILE A 167 2.87 1.08 4.28
CA ILE A 167 4.16 0.49 3.95
C ILE A 167 4.59 1.11 2.63
N THR A 168 5.71 1.81 2.59
CA THR A 168 6.25 2.34 1.35
C THR A 168 7.60 1.67 1.11
N ALA A 169 7.84 1.22 -0.12
CA ALA A 169 9.03 0.44 -0.46
C ALA A 169 9.58 0.87 -1.83
N SER A 170 10.90 0.94 -1.92
CA SER A 170 11.63 1.24 -3.14
C SER A 170 12.26 -0.04 -3.73
N PRO A 171 12.40 -0.15 -5.06
CA PRO A 171 13.22 -1.17 -5.70
C PRO A 171 14.66 -1.23 -5.17
N ASP A 172 15.21 -0.11 -4.70
CA ASP A 172 16.60 0.01 -4.24
C ASP A 172 16.82 -0.49 -2.81
N GLY A 173 15.76 -0.91 -2.11
CA GLY A 173 15.82 -1.47 -0.76
C GLY A 173 15.30 -0.60 0.39
N PRO A 174 15.20 0.75 0.30
CA PRO A 174 14.53 1.51 1.35
C PRO A 174 13.08 1.07 1.56
N MET A 175 12.69 0.97 2.83
CA MET A 175 11.32 0.69 3.25
C MET A 175 10.98 1.60 4.43
N GLU A 176 9.80 2.22 4.41
CA GLU A 176 9.26 2.98 5.53
C GLU A 176 7.93 2.37 5.96
N LEU A 177 7.66 2.47 7.26
CA LEU A 177 6.46 1.91 7.85
C LEU A 177 5.91 2.87 8.90
N MET A 178 4.69 3.33 8.67
CA MET A 178 4.03 4.37 9.46
C MET A 178 2.51 4.16 9.49
N SER A 179 1.80 4.83 10.38
CA SER A 179 0.34 4.94 10.32
C SER A 179 -0.09 5.96 9.27
N PHE A 180 -1.33 5.85 8.80
CA PHE A 180 -1.89 6.84 7.88
C PHE A 180 -1.94 8.24 8.51
N ALA A 181 -2.21 8.35 9.81
CA ALA A 181 -2.14 9.61 10.56
C ALA A 181 -0.73 10.23 10.55
N GLU A 182 0.30 9.41 10.74
CA GLU A 182 1.70 9.86 10.65
C GLU A 182 2.04 10.32 9.24
N LEU A 183 1.63 9.58 8.20
CA LEU A 183 1.80 9.98 6.81
C LEU A 183 1.17 11.36 6.55
N LEU A 184 -0.08 11.58 6.98
CA LEU A 184 -0.75 12.86 6.81
C LEU A 184 -0.03 13.99 7.57
N ARG A 185 0.50 13.72 8.77
CA ARG A 185 1.27 14.70 9.55
C ARG A 185 2.57 15.09 8.87
N ILE A 186 3.31 14.12 8.32
CA ILE A 186 4.53 14.37 7.55
C ILE A 186 4.23 15.38 6.42
N HIS A 187 3.13 15.20 5.70
CA HIS A 187 2.76 16.06 4.59
C HIS A 187 1.91 17.30 4.98
N GLY A 188 1.81 17.65 6.26
CA GLY A 188 1.06 18.84 6.71
C GLY A 188 -0.46 18.78 6.45
N MET A 189 -1.04 17.58 6.43
CA MET A 189 -2.46 17.32 6.15
C MET A 189 -3.26 16.82 7.37
N ALA A 190 -2.67 16.92 8.58
CA ALA A 190 -3.27 16.48 9.83
C ALA A 190 -4.43 17.39 10.27
#